data_AF-A0A920LN89-F1
#
_entry.id   AF-A0A920LN89-F1
#
_cell.length_a   1.000
_cell.length_b   1.000
_cell.length_c   1.000
_cell.angle_alpha   90.00
_cell.angle_beta   90.00
_cell.angle_gamma   90.00
#
_symmetry.space_group_name_H-M   'P 1'
#
loop_
_entity.id
_entity.type
_entity.pdbx_description
1 polymer ?
#
loop_
_entity_poly.entity_id
_entity_poly.type
_entity_poly.pdbx_seq_one_letter_code
_entity_poly.pdbx_strand_id
1 'polypeptide(L)'
;MTRRAWSLVESAQVIAYPAPDSGESFARSIVAEAISPDAVEIPMVVPMRTGRAPAQSIYDKGAGDIAAHLAAGRDVVLLCEVTRCSTGRSCIFSCGFVTTFR
;
A
#
# COMPACT_ATOMS: atom_id res chain seq x y z
N MET A 1 -6.67 -12.81 -6.32
CA MET A 1 -6.10 -12.74 -4.95
C MET A 1 -6.18 -14.12 -4.30
N THR A 2 -5.23 -14.51 -3.44
CA THR A 2 -5.22 -15.85 -2.81
C THR A 2 -5.81 -15.80 -1.40
N ARG A 3 -6.36 -16.91 -0.88
CA ARG A 3 -6.94 -16.96 0.49
C ARG A 3 -5.95 -16.57 1.60
N ARG A 4 -4.65 -16.80 1.39
CA ARG A 4 -3.60 -16.37 2.33
C ARG A 4 -3.47 -14.85 2.39
N ALA A 5 -3.56 -14.17 1.26
CA ALA A 5 -3.54 -12.71 1.22
C ALA A 5 -4.77 -12.12 1.92
N TRP A 6 -5.95 -12.71 1.73
CA TRP A 6 -7.17 -12.30 2.43
C TRP A 6 -7.01 -12.34 3.96
N SER A 7 -6.52 -13.47 4.50
CA SER A 7 -6.31 -13.63 5.94
C SER A 7 -5.28 -12.66 6.53
N LEU A 8 -4.26 -12.27 5.75
CA LEU A 8 -3.30 -11.25 6.19
C LEU A 8 -3.92 -9.85 6.24
N VAL A 9 -4.86 -9.55 5.33
CA VAL A 9 -5.57 -8.26 5.35
C VAL A 9 -6.55 -8.20 6.52
N GLU A 10 -7.27 -9.29 6.81
CA GLU A 10 -8.19 -9.36 7.96
C GLU A 10 -7.51 -9.13 9.31
N SER A 11 -6.25 -9.54 9.43
CA SER A 11 -5.46 -9.38 10.66
C SER A 11 -4.59 -8.12 10.68
N ALA A 12 -4.59 -7.33 9.60
CA ALA A 12 -3.76 -6.14 9.50
C ALA A 12 -4.32 -4.99 10.34
N GLN A 13 -3.45 -4.35 11.11
CA GLN A 13 -3.81 -3.11 11.83
C GLN A 13 -3.64 -1.87 10.96
N VAL A 14 -2.79 -1.96 9.93
CA VAL A 14 -2.47 -0.85 9.04
C VAL A 14 -2.40 -1.37 7.62
N ILE A 15 -3.06 -0.68 6.70
CA ILE A 15 -3.15 -1.07 5.29
C ILE A 15 -2.73 0.10 4.44
N ALA A 16 -1.63 -0.04 3.72
CA ALA A 16 -1.12 0.95 2.78
C ALA A 16 -1.43 0.52 1.35
N TYR A 17 -1.83 1.47 0.50
CA TYR A 17 -2.08 1.18 -0.92
C TYR A 17 -1.94 2.44 -1.79
N PRO A 18 -1.49 2.28 -3.04
CA PRO A 18 -1.57 3.36 -4.03
C PRO A 18 -3.03 3.60 -4.44
N ALA A 19 -3.39 4.87 -4.58
CA ALA A 19 -4.70 5.30 -5.06
C ALA A 19 -4.55 6.36 -6.16
N PRO A 20 -5.41 6.39 -7.18
CA PRO A 20 -5.43 7.48 -8.14
C PRO A 20 -5.91 8.80 -7.49
N ASP A 21 -5.57 9.95 -8.09
CA ASP A 21 -6.08 11.27 -7.66
C ASP A 21 -7.60 11.40 -7.86
N SER A 22 -8.18 10.63 -8.78
CA SER A 22 -9.61 10.53 -8.99
C SER A 22 -10.08 9.06 -8.93
N GLY A 23 -10.94 8.73 -7.97
CA GLY A 23 -11.57 7.43 -7.84
C GLY A 23 -11.04 6.58 -6.68
N GLU A 24 -11.61 5.39 -6.52
CA GLU A 24 -11.18 4.43 -5.51
C GLU A 24 -10.00 3.59 -6.02
N SER A 25 -9.08 3.21 -5.12
CA SER A 25 -8.01 2.26 -5.46
C SER A 25 -8.61 0.91 -5.80
N PHE A 26 -8.20 0.34 -6.95
CA PHE A 26 -8.61 -0.99 -7.36
C PHE A 26 -8.13 -2.06 -6.36
N ALA A 27 -6.96 -1.86 -5.75
CA ALA A 27 -6.44 -2.76 -4.75
C ALA A 27 -7.29 -2.73 -3.47
N ARG A 28 -7.74 -1.54 -3.04
CA ARG A 28 -8.62 -1.38 -1.88
C ARG A 28 -10.00 -2.01 -2.11
N SER A 29 -10.61 -1.77 -3.27
CA SER A 29 -11.96 -2.28 -3.55
C SER A 29 -12.03 -3.82 -3.58
N ILE A 30 -10.95 -4.50 -3.95
CA ILE A 30 -10.86 -5.97 -3.91
C ILE A 30 -10.88 -6.53 -2.48
N VAL A 31 -10.29 -5.80 -1.52
CA VAL A 31 -10.18 -6.25 -0.13
C VAL A 31 -11.14 -5.51 0.81
N ALA A 32 -12.02 -4.65 0.30
CA ALA A 32 -12.85 -3.76 1.11
C ALA A 32 -13.65 -4.51 2.20
N GLU A 33 -14.11 -5.72 1.90
CA GLU A 33 -14.84 -6.58 2.86
C GLU A 33 -13.92 -7.27 3.88
N ALA A 34 -12.63 -7.37 3.60
CA ALA A 34 -11.61 -7.97 4.48
C ALA A 34 -10.99 -6.95 5.44
N ILE A 35 -11.10 -5.66 5.13
CA ILE A 35 -10.50 -4.59 5.94
C ILE A 35 -11.28 -4.48 7.26
N SER A 36 -10.56 -4.61 8.37
CA SER A 36 -11.13 -4.35 9.69
C SER A 36 -11.57 -2.87 9.81
N PRO A 37 -12.73 -2.56 10.41
CA PRO A 37 -13.17 -1.18 10.62
C PRO A 37 -12.21 -0.36 11.50
N ASP A 38 -11.38 -1.03 12.29
CA ASP A 38 -10.36 -0.41 13.15
C ASP A 38 -8.99 -0.31 12.47
N ALA A 39 -8.84 -0.80 11.25
CA ALA A 39 -7.58 -0.73 10.52
C ALA A 39 -7.29 0.71 10.05
N VAL A 40 -6.02 1.11 10.16
CA VAL A 40 -5.56 2.41 9.65
C VAL A 40 -5.24 2.30 8.17
N GLU A 41 -6.00 3.01 7.34
CA GLU A 41 -5.75 3.09 5.90
C GLU A 41 -4.73 4.21 5.58
N ILE A 42 -3.68 3.89 4.83
CA ILE A 42 -2.67 4.85 4.33
C ILE A 42 -2.75 4.91 2.79
N PRO A 43 -3.62 5.79 2.23
CA PRO A 43 -3.73 5.97 0.79
C PRO A 43 -2.58 6.84 0.26
N MET A 44 -1.75 6.27 -0.62
CA MET A 44 -0.74 7.01 -1.37
C MET A 44 -1.36 7.51 -2.68
N VAL A 45 -1.91 8.72 -2.66
CA VAL A 45 -2.60 9.30 -3.82
C VAL A 45 -1.59 9.69 -4.90
N VAL A 46 -1.43 8.87 -5.94
CA VAL A 46 -0.49 9.09 -7.04
C VAL A 46 -1.24 9.71 -8.24
N PRO A 47 -0.90 10.95 -8.66
CA PRO A 47 -1.54 11.56 -9.81
C PRO A 47 -1.12 10.82 -11.08
N MET A 48 -2.07 10.19 -11.77
CA MET A 48 -1.82 9.50 -13.05
C MET A 48 -1.78 10.49 -14.23
N ARG A 49 -0.95 11.53 -14.11
CA ARG A 49 -0.69 12.49 -15.20
C ARG A 49 0.69 12.23 -15.77
N THR A 50 0.83 12.35 -17.09
CA THR A 50 2.11 12.22 -17.81
C THR A 50 3.13 13.31 -17.48
N GLY A 51 2.70 14.35 -16.75
CA GLY A 51 3.60 15.33 -16.14
C GLY A 51 4.35 14.69 -14.99
N ARG A 52 5.67 14.90 -14.94
CA ARG A 52 6.59 14.52 -13.85
C ARG A 52 6.24 15.27 -12.54
N ALA A 53 5.02 15.12 -12.03
CA ALA A 53 4.73 15.42 -10.65
C ALA A 53 5.52 14.42 -9.79
N PRO A 54 6.04 14.82 -8.62
CA PRO A 54 6.98 13.99 -7.88
C PRO A 54 6.25 12.85 -7.17
N ALA A 55 5.85 11.81 -7.92
CA ALA A 55 5.37 10.54 -7.39
C ALA A 55 6.34 10.00 -6.33
N GLN A 56 7.65 10.25 -6.51
CA GLN A 56 8.69 9.95 -5.54
C GLN A 56 8.40 10.54 -4.16
N SER A 57 8.03 11.82 -4.06
CA SER A 57 7.76 12.46 -2.75
C SER A 57 6.54 11.87 -2.03
N ILE A 58 5.57 11.36 -2.80
CA ILE A 58 4.37 10.72 -2.28
C ILE A 58 4.73 9.35 -1.72
N TYR A 59 5.55 8.59 -2.44
CA TYR A 59 6.10 7.33 -1.95
C TYR A 59 7.03 7.52 -0.75
N ASP A 60 7.87 8.56 -0.74
CA ASP A 60 8.76 8.86 0.38
C ASP A 60 7.96 9.22 1.64
N LYS A 61 6.89 10.01 1.48
CA LYS A 61 5.94 10.29 2.58
C LYS A 61 5.25 9.02 3.04
N GLY A 62 4.72 8.21 2.11
CA GLY A 62 4.08 6.93 2.42
C GLY A 62 5.02 5.98 3.15
N ALA A 63 6.30 5.92 2.74
CA ALA A 63 7.33 5.15 3.40
C ALA A 63 7.59 5.65 4.83
N GLY A 64 7.62 6.97 5.05
CA GLY A 64 7.76 7.58 6.37
C GLY A 64 6.58 7.23 7.29
N ASP A 65 5.35 7.32 6.77
CA ASP A 65 4.15 6.96 7.52
C ASP A 65 4.19 5.46 7.90
N ILE A 66 4.49 4.56 6.95
CA ILE A 66 4.66 3.13 7.23
C ILE A 66 5.75 2.88 8.28
N ALA A 67 6.91 3.53 8.15
CA ALA A 67 8.01 3.39 9.10
C ALA A 67 7.61 3.83 10.52
N ALA A 68 6.81 4.88 10.67
CA ALA A 68 6.30 5.31 11.97
C ALA A 68 5.34 4.28 12.59
N HIS A 69 4.53 3.61 11.77
CA HIS A 69 3.66 2.52 12.24
C HIS A 69 4.46 1.29 12.66
N LEU A 70 5.49 0.91 11.88
CA LEU A 70 6.40 -0.19 12.22
C LEU A 70 7.21 0.10 13.48
N ALA A 71 7.70 1.34 13.66
CA ALA A 71 8.40 1.75 14.87
C ALA A 71 7.50 1.70 16.12
N ALA A 72 6.19 1.84 15.95
CA ALA A 72 5.19 1.65 17.01
C ALA A 72 4.81 0.18 17.24
N GLY A 73 5.46 -0.77 16.56
CA GLY A 73 5.21 -2.21 16.68
C GLY A 73 3.90 -2.67 16.02
N ARG A 74 3.37 -1.90 15.07
CA ARG A 74 2.14 -2.24 14.34
C ARG A 74 2.47 -2.91 13.02
N ASP A 75 1.80 -4.03 12.76
CA ASP A 75 1.92 -4.77 11.50
C ASP A 75 1.28 -3.99 10.35
N VAL A 76 2.06 -3.75 9.29
CA VAL A 76 1.60 -3.02 8.11
C VAL A 76 1.50 -3.94 6.90
N VAL A 77 0.35 -3.94 6.25
CA VAL A 77 0.10 -4.64 4.98
C VAL A 77 0.11 -3.64 3.83
N LEU A 78 0.96 -3.89 2.84
CA LEU A 78 0.98 -3.12 1.59
C LEU A 78 0.22 -3.86 0.48
N LEU A 79 -0.76 -3.20 -0.14
CA LEU A 79 -1.46 -3.68 -1.33
C LEU A 79 -0.80 -3.08 -2.58
N CYS A 80 -0.54 -3.92 -3.59
CA CYS A 80 0.02 -3.48 -4.87
C CYS A 80 -0.81 -3.99 -6.06
N GLU A 81 -1.07 -3.10 -7.03
CA GLU A 81 -1.49 -3.52 -8.36
C GLU A 81 -0.27 -3.97 -9.18
N VAL A 82 -0.42 -5.09 -9.90
CA VAL A 82 0.69 -5.81 -10.55
C VAL A 82 1.37 -4.99 -11.65
N THR A 83 2.34 -4.16 -11.29
CA THR A 83 3.23 -3.46 -12.22
C THR A 83 4.61 -4.09 -12.16
N ARG A 84 5.13 -4.57 -13.29
CA ARG A 84 6.43 -5.24 -13.36
C ARG A 84 7.55 -4.21 -13.12
N CYS A 85 8.42 -4.47 -12.14
CA CYS A 85 9.49 -3.56 -11.74
C CYS A 85 10.66 -3.55 -12.74
N SER A 86 11.05 -2.38 -13.24
CA SER A 86 12.31 -2.17 -13.95
C SER A 86 13.12 -1.05 -13.26
N THR A 87 14.10 -1.45 -12.43
CA THR A 87 15.23 -0.64 -11.90
C THR A 87 15.00 0.20 -10.62
N GLY A 88 15.94 0.09 -9.66
CA GLY A 88 16.32 1.17 -8.72
C GLY A 88 15.68 1.19 -7.32
N ARG A 89 16.19 2.05 -6.42
CA ARG A 89 15.87 2.19 -4.96
C ARG A 89 14.38 2.28 -4.59
N SER A 90 13.49 2.39 -5.57
CA SER A 90 12.03 2.22 -5.46
C SER A 90 11.58 0.78 -5.16
N CYS A 91 12.50 -0.19 -5.09
CA CYS A 91 12.21 -1.60 -4.77
C CYS A 91 11.54 -1.85 -3.40
N ILE A 92 11.58 -0.91 -2.45
CA ILE A 92 10.86 -1.08 -1.16
C ILE A 92 9.36 -1.31 -1.39
N PHE A 93 8.80 -0.77 -2.47
CA PHE A 93 7.37 -0.79 -2.77
C PHE A 93 6.95 -1.74 -3.90
N SER A 94 7.87 -2.54 -4.44
CA SER A 94 7.59 -3.29 -5.66
C SER A 94 7.94 -4.77 -5.55
N CYS A 95 7.09 -5.58 -4.90
CA CYS A 95 6.84 -6.96 -5.35
C CYS A 95 5.68 -7.66 -4.60
N GLY A 96 4.55 -7.84 -5.30
CA GLY A 96 3.86 -9.13 -5.45
C GLY A 96 3.24 -9.86 -4.25
N PHE A 97 3.30 -9.34 -3.04
CA PHE A 97 2.78 -10.02 -1.87
C PHE A 97 2.12 -9.02 -0.93
N VAL A 98 1.05 -9.43 -0.24
CA VAL A 98 0.69 -8.83 1.03
C VAL A 98 1.90 -9.04 1.94
N THR A 99 2.82 -8.08 1.92
CA THR A 99 4.02 -8.12 2.73
C THR A 99 3.64 -7.46 4.04
N THR A 100 3.44 -8.30 5.06
CA THR A 100 3.36 -7.83 6.44
C THR A 100 4.77 -7.46 6.86
N PHE A 101 5.01 -6.18 7.08
CA PHE A 101 6.22 -5.74 7.78
C PHE A 101 5.97 -5.84 9.28
N ARG A 102 6.89 -6.50 9.97
CA ARG A 102 6.90 -6.76 11.41
C ARG A 102 8.17 -6.17 12.01
#